data_AF-A0A7Y1T272-F1
#
_entry.id   AF-A0A7Y1T272-F1
#
_cell.length_a   1.000
_cell.length_b   1.000
_cell.length_c   1.000
_cell.angle_alpha   90.00
_cell.angle_beta   90.00
_cell.angle_gamma   90.00
#
_symmetry.space_group_name_H-M   'P 1'
#
loop_
_entity.id
_entity.type
_entity.pdbx_description
1 polymer ?
#
loop_
_entity_poly.entity_id
_entity_poly.type
_entity_poly.pdbx_seq_one_letter_code
_entity_poly.pdbx_strand_id
1 'polypeptide(L)'
;MTYKSYILIYLSVLLGFGLITQNKLPEGFVEVKQIIPDLDVELRYFSTNNFIGDAIDGYNSNKLILTEAAATQLKLVQDDLQQQNLCLKVYDGYRPQRAVNHFVRWARDLNDTINKQQFYPDVPKQNLFKEEYIASRSGHSRGST
;
A
#
# COMPACT_ATOMS: atom_id res chain seq x y z
N MET A 1 -3.46 64.50 -22.09
CA MET A 1 -2.55 63.49 -22.69
C MET A 1 -1.22 63.58 -21.98
N THR A 2 -0.98 62.81 -20.90
CA THR A 2 0.39 62.49 -20.42
C THR A 2 0.39 61.52 -19.23
N TYR A 3 1.23 60.50 -19.38
CA TYR A 3 1.87 59.57 -18.43
C TYR A 3 1.05 58.57 -17.60
N LYS A 4 1.12 57.33 -18.11
CA LYS A 4 0.81 56.04 -17.50
C LYS A 4 1.50 55.87 -16.14
N SER A 5 0.73 55.55 -15.10
CA SER A 5 1.28 55.09 -13.82
C SER A 5 1.79 53.65 -13.96
N TYR A 6 3.09 53.45 -13.73
CA TYR A 6 3.73 52.15 -13.82
C TYR A 6 3.34 51.26 -12.62
N ILE A 7 2.74 50.13 -12.95
CA ILE A 7 2.50 48.99 -12.06
C ILE A 7 3.86 48.41 -11.65
N LEU A 8 4.22 48.53 -10.38
CA LEU A 8 5.37 47.85 -9.78
C LEU A 8 4.90 46.51 -9.20
N ILE A 9 4.96 45.46 -10.02
CA ILE A 9 4.86 44.07 -9.54
C ILE A 9 6.28 43.62 -9.19
N TYR A 10 6.59 43.56 -7.90
CA TYR A 10 7.75 42.80 -7.41
C TYR A 10 7.35 41.32 -7.32
N LEU A 11 7.75 40.54 -8.32
CA LEU A 11 7.58 39.09 -8.33
C LEU A 11 8.84 38.45 -7.72
N SER A 12 8.85 38.23 -6.41
CA SER A 12 9.86 37.39 -5.75
C SER A 12 9.52 35.92 -5.97
N VAL A 13 10.04 35.34 -7.05
CA VAL A 13 9.96 33.87 -7.27
C VAL A 13 11.00 33.20 -6.36
N LEU A 14 10.59 32.85 -5.15
CA LEU A 14 11.30 31.87 -4.32
C LEU A 14 11.03 30.48 -4.90
N LEU A 15 11.89 30.03 -5.81
CA LEU A 15 11.97 28.64 -6.24
C LEU A 15 12.50 27.79 -5.08
N GLY A 16 11.60 27.38 -4.19
CA GLY A 16 11.85 26.31 -3.24
C GLY A 16 11.95 24.99 -3.99
N PHE A 17 13.16 24.59 -4.40
CA PHE A 17 13.43 23.21 -4.78
C PHE A 17 13.31 22.34 -3.52
N GLY A 18 12.11 21.83 -3.26
CA GLY A 18 11.93 20.75 -2.30
C GLY A 18 12.73 19.55 -2.81
N LEU A 19 13.72 19.10 -2.03
CA LEU A 19 14.39 17.83 -2.27
C LEU A 19 13.30 16.74 -2.24
N ILE A 20 12.91 16.24 -3.41
CA ILE A 20 12.06 15.06 -3.52
C ILE A 20 12.92 13.91 -3.00
N THR A 21 12.69 13.52 -1.75
CA THR A 21 13.28 12.30 -1.21
C THR A 21 12.61 11.13 -1.92
N GLN A 22 13.24 10.58 -2.96
CA GLN A 22 12.85 9.27 -3.45
C GLN A 22 13.19 8.27 -2.35
N ASN A 23 12.17 7.74 -1.68
CA ASN A 23 12.32 6.54 -0.87
C ASN A 23 12.73 5.40 -1.79
N LYS A 24 14.04 5.10 -1.82
CA LYS A 24 14.57 3.98 -2.58
C LYS A 24 14.05 2.69 -1.94
N LEU A 25 13.47 1.81 -2.76
CA LEU A 25 13.05 0.48 -2.31
C LEU A 25 14.28 -0.32 -1.82
N PRO A 26 14.09 -1.29 -0.91
CA PRO A 26 15.16 -2.22 -0.57
C PRO A 26 15.71 -2.90 -1.82
N GLU A 27 16.98 -3.30 -1.78
CA GLU A 27 17.60 -4.01 -2.89
C GLU A 27 16.82 -5.30 -3.22
N GLY A 28 16.63 -5.57 -4.52
CA GLY A 28 15.85 -6.71 -5.00
C GLY A 28 14.33 -6.51 -4.96
N PHE A 29 13.83 -5.33 -4.57
CA PHE A 29 12.41 -4.97 -4.64
C PHE A 29 12.09 -4.03 -5.79
N VAL A 30 10.88 -4.18 -6.35
CA VAL A 30 10.39 -3.42 -7.49
C VAL A 30 8.94 -2.97 -7.28
N GLU A 31 8.57 -1.85 -7.88
CA GLU A 31 7.16 -1.50 -8.07
C GLU A 31 6.60 -2.38 -9.20
N VAL A 32 5.60 -3.20 -8.91
CA VAL A 32 5.18 -4.29 -9.81
C VAL A 32 4.69 -3.77 -11.16
N LYS A 33 4.13 -2.56 -11.22
CA LYS A 33 3.70 -1.94 -12.48
C LYS A 33 4.83 -1.63 -13.45
N GLN A 34 6.10 -1.71 -13.02
CA GLN A 34 7.25 -1.66 -13.92
C GLN A 34 7.40 -2.95 -14.75
N ILE A 35 6.89 -4.09 -14.25
CA ILE A 35 6.95 -5.41 -14.90
C ILE A 35 5.59 -5.80 -15.48
N ILE A 36 4.48 -5.45 -14.80
CA ILE A 36 3.10 -5.76 -15.19
C ILE A 36 2.26 -4.46 -15.19
N PRO A 37 2.37 -3.62 -16.23
CA PRO A 37 1.76 -2.28 -16.22
C PRO A 37 0.23 -2.25 -16.09
N ASP A 38 -0.43 -3.31 -16.56
CA ASP A 38 -1.89 -3.48 -16.63
C ASP A 38 -2.49 -4.25 -15.45
N LEU A 39 -1.68 -4.62 -14.45
CA LEU A 39 -2.16 -5.29 -13.24
C LEU A 39 -3.14 -4.40 -12.45
N ASP A 40 -4.28 -4.96 -12.06
CA ASP A 40 -5.22 -4.28 -11.17
C ASP A 40 -4.72 -4.36 -9.72
N VAL A 41 -4.55 -3.20 -9.08
CA VAL A 41 -3.97 -3.07 -7.75
C VAL A 41 -4.88 -2.19 -6.90
N GLU A 42 -5.37 -2.77 -5.81
CA GLU A 42 -6.20 -2.10 -4.81
C GLU A 42 -5.67 -2.46 -3.42
N LEU A 43 -4.54 -1.86 -3.03
CA LEU A 43 -3.90 -2.15 -1.75
C LEU A 43 -4.85 -1.79 -0.60
N ARG A 44 -5.40 -2.81 0.06
CA ARG A 44 -6.43 -2.64 1.09
C ARG A 44 -5.92 -1.81 2.27
N TYR A 45 -4.66 -2.03 2.61
CA TYR A 45 -3.99 -1.38 3.73
C TYR A 45 -3.51 0.05 3.46
N PHE A 46 -3.58 0.53 2.21
CA PHE A 46 -3.40 1.95 1.88
C PHE A 46 -4.67 2.78 2.16
N SER A 47 -5.84 2.14 2.24
CA SER A 47 -7.13 2.79 2.42
C SER A 47 -7.79 2.37 3.73
N THR A 48 -8.95 2.95 4.05
CA THR A 48 -9.79 2.54 5.18
C THR A 48 -10.56 1.24 4.92
N ASN A 49 -10.56 0.72 3.68
CA ASN A 49 -11.29 -0.49 3.33
C ASN A 49 -10.49 -1.76 3.69
N ASN A 50 -10.31 -1.96 4.99
CA ASN A 50 -9.65 -3.13 5.60
C ASN A 50 -10.22 -3.40 7.00
N PHE A 51 -9.81 -4.50 7.63
CA PHE A 51 -10.36 -4.96 8.92
C PHE A 51 -10.15 -4.01 10.11
N ILE A 52 -9.23 -3.05 10.02
CA ILE A 52 -8.96 -2.01 11.02
C ILE A 52 -9.84 -0.77 10.78
N GLY A 53 -10.10 -0.43 9.52
CA GLY A 53 -10.87 0.78 9.17
C GLY A 53 -10.04 2.05 9.04
N ASP A 54 -8.72 1.93 9.11
CA ASP A 54 -7.76 3.03 8.92
C ASP A 54 -6.64 2.62 7.96
N ALA A 55 -5.95 3.59 7.37
CA ALA A 55 -4.74 3.35 6.60
C ALA A 55 -3.63 2.81 7.52
N ILE A 56 -2.90 1.80 7.03
CA ILE A 56 -1.96 1.04 7.86
C ILE A 56 -0.55 1.64 7.74
N ASP A 57 0.14 1.72 8.87
CA ASP A 57 1.50 2.26 8.95
C ASP A 57 2.42 1.63 7.89
N GLY A 58 3.00 2.46 7.02
CA GLY A 58 3.92 2.02 5.99
C GLY A 58 3.29 1.78 4.62
N TYR A 59 1.96 1.76 4.50
CA TYR A 59 1.26 1.82 3.22
C TYR A 59 0.98 3.28 2.86
N ASN A 60 1.99 3.97 2.34
CA ASN A 60 1.90 5.41 2.06
C ASN A 60 1.32 5.74 0.67
N SER A 61 1.12 4.73 -0.18
CA SER A 61 0.60 4.90 -1.55
C SER A 61 0.01 3.58 -2.06
N ASN A 62 -0.90 3.64 -3.04
CA ASN A 62 -1.42 2.46 -3.74
C ASN A 62 -0.41 1.88 -4.76
N LYS A 63 0.82 1.62 -4.32
CA LYS A 63 1.92 1.08 -5.14
C LYS A 63 2.27 -0.32 -4.68
N LEU A 64 1.92 -1.33 -5.49
CA LEU A 64 2.28 -2.71 -5.21
C LEU A 64 3.80 -2.88 -5.33
N ILE A 65 4.42 -3.33 -4.24
CA ILE A 65 5.85 -3.60 -4.16
C ILE A 65 6.01 -5.09 -3.88
N LEU A 66 6.89 -5.74 -4.64
CA LEU A 66 7.30 -7.14 -4.44
C LEU A 66 8.81 -7.25 -4.63
N THR A 67 9.37 -8.40 -4.27
CA THR A 67 10.68 -8.81 -4.80
C THR A 67 10.60 -8.95 -6.32
N GLU A 68 11.68 -8.62 -7.02
CA GLU A 68 11.76 -8.74 -8.48
C GLU A 68 11.43 -10.17 -8.93
N ALA A 69 11.99 -11.17 -8.25
CA ALA A 69 11.72 -12.58 -8.52
C ALA A 69 10.22 -12.93 -8.41
N ALA A 70 9.53 -12.44 -7.37
CA ALA A 70 8.10 -12.69 -7.22
C ALA A 70 7.27 -11.95 -8.29
N ALA A 71 7.63 -10.71 -8.62
CA ALA A 71 6.96 -9.94 -9.67
C ALA A 71 7.12 -10.61 -11.05
N THR A 72 8.29 -11.17 -11.36
CA THR A 72 8.51 -11.95 -12.59
C THR A 72 7.64 -13.20 -12.62
N GLN A 73 7.49 -13.93 -11.51
CA GLN A 73 6.60 -15.10 -11.47
C GLN A 73 5.12 -14.70 -11.58
N LEU A 74 4.72 -13.61 -10.90
CA LEU A 74 3.36 -13.07 -10.99
C LEU A 74 3.00 -12.69 -12.43
N LYS A 75 3.96 -12.18 -13.20
CA LYS A 75 3.78 -11.87 -14.61
C LYS A 75 3.37 -13.08 -15.42
N LEU A 76 4.00 -14.24 -15.18
CA LEU A 76 3.65 -15.47 -15.90
C LEU A 76 2.20 -15.88 -15.63
N VAL A 77 1.73 -15.72 -14.39
CA VAL A 77 0.33 -16.00 -14.02
C VAL A 77 -0.63 -14.99 -14.67
N GLN A 78 -0.29 -13.70 -14.67
CA GLN A 78 -1.06 -12.68 -15.36
C GLN A 78 -1.18 -12.99 -16.86
N ASP A 79 -0.07 -13.30 -17.52
CA ASP A 79 -0.02 -13.58 -18.95
C ASP A 79 -0.85 -14.82 -19.32
N ASP A 80 -0.86 -15.86 -18.47
CA ASP A 80 -1.69 -17.06 -18.65
C ASP A 80 -3.19 -16.77 -18.50
N LEU A 81 -3.57 -15.99 -17.48
CA LEU A 81 -4.96 -15.58 -17.26
C LEU A 81 -5.50 -14.71 -18.39
N GLN A 82 -4.65 -13.86 -18.98
CA GLN A 82 -5.05 -13.01 -20.10
C GLN A 82 -5.47 -13.80 -21.33
N GLN A 83 -4.89 -14.98 -21.56
CA GLN A 83 -5.32 -15.88 -22.65
C GLN A 83 -6.77 -16.36 -22.47
N GLN A 84 -7.28 -16.30 -21.24
CA GLN A 84 -8.64 -16.68 -20.87
C GLN A 84 -9.57 -15.46 -20.68
N ASN A 85 -9.13 -14.25 -21.07
CA ASN A 85 -9.80 -12.98 -20.80
C ASN A 85 -10.00 -12.70 -19.29
N LEU A 86 -9.08 -13.19 -18.46
CA LEU A 86 -9.03 -12.95 -17.02
C LEU A 86 -7.84 -12.04 -16.66
N CYS A 87 -7.90 -11.44 -15.47
CA CYS A 87 -6.85 -10.57 -14.95
C CYS A 87 -6.73 -10.76 -13.43
N LEU A 88 -5.52 -10.63 -12.90
CA LEU A 88 -5.28 -10.61 -11.47
C LEU A 88 -5.69 -9.25 -10.86
N LYS A 89 -6.28 -9.33 -9.66
CA LYS A 89 -6.47 -8.19 -8.78
C LYS A 89 -5.72 -8.41 -7.48
N VAL A 90 -4.80 -7.50 -7.16
CA VAL A 90 -3.91 -7.64 -6.00
C VAL A 90 -4.29 -6.68 -4.88
N TYR A 91 -4.44 -7.24 -3.67
CA TYR A 91 -4.86 -6.52 -2.46
C TYR A 91 -3.74 -6.24 -1.46
N ASP A 92 -2.64 -6.99 -1.54
CA ASP A 92 -1.44 -6.79 -0.73
C ASP A 92 -0.19 -7.34 -1.42
N GLY A 93 0.99 -6.91 -0.99
CA GLY A 93 2.28 -7.41 -1.45
C GLY A 93 3.30 -7.34 -0.31
N TYR A 94 4.40 -6.59 -0.51
CA TYR A 94 5.36 -6.33 0.55
C TYR A 94 4.72 -5.55 1.72
N ARG A 95 4.75 -6.16 2.91
CA ARG A 95 4.23 -5.57 4.14
C ARG A 95 5.38 -5.22 5.08
N PRO A 96 5.74 -3.94 5.26
CA PRO A 96 6.83 -3.58 6.16
C PRO A 96 6.47 -3.94 7.61
N GLN A 97 7.47 -4.27 8.44
CA GLN A 97 7.22 -4.70 9.83
C GLN A 97 6.39 -3.70 10.66
N ARG A 98 6.47 -2.39 10.36
CA ARG A 98 5.62 -1.37 10.99
C ARG A 98 4.11 -1.59 10.76
N ALA A 99 3.71 -2.11 9.60
CA ALA A 99 2.32 -2.47 9.32
C ALA A 99 1.88 -3.66 10.18
N VAL A 100 2.75 -4.68 10.29
CA VAL A 100 2.51 -5.82 11.18
C VAL A 100 2.39 -5.36 12.64
N ASN A 101 3.24 -4.43 13.06
CA ASN A 101 3.15 -3.85 14.40
C ASN A 101 1.85 -3.07 14.60
N HIS A 102 1.36 -2.36 13.58
CA HIS A 102 0.04 -1.71 13.63
C HIS A 102 -1.05 -2.77 13.85
N PHE A 103 -1.06 -3.87 13.08
CA PHE A 103 -2.02 -4.97 13.28
C PHE A 103 -1.99 -5.53 14.69
N VAL A 104 -0.79 -5.71 15.25
CA VAL A 104 -0.61 -6.22 16.62
C VAL A 104 -1.14 -5.23 17.67
N ARG A 105 -0.90 -3.91 17.49
CA ARG A 105 -1.45 -2.89 18.39
C ARG A 105 -2.98 -2.90 18.35
N TRP A 106 -3.57 -2.89 17.15
CA TRP A 106 -5.02 -2.93 16.95
C TRP A 106 -5.64 -4.20 17.54
N ALA A 107 -5.02 -5.36 17.34
CA ALA A 107 -5.57 -6.63 17.81
C ALA A 107 -5.56 -6.76 19.34
N ARG A 108 -4.75 -5.97 20.04
CA ARG A 108 -4.74 -5.89 21.51
C ARG A 108 -5.85 -5.03 22.08
N ASP A 109 -6.40 -4.09 21.30
CA ASP A 109 -7.58 -3.32 21.70
C ASP A 109 -8.84 -4.12 21.35
N LEU A 110 -9.35 -4.91 22.28
CA LEU A 110 -10.49 -5.79 22.02
C LEU A 110 -11.81 -5.05 21.78
N ASN A 111 -11.89 -3.75 22.09
CA ASN A 111 -13.10 -2.95 21.92
C ASN A 111 -13.22 -2.33 20.52
N ASP A 112 -12.10 -2.22 19.80
CA ASP A 112 -12.11 -1.73 18.43
C ASP A 112 -12.62 -2.81 17.46
N THR A 113 -13.94 -2.91 17.34
CA THR A 113 -14.64 -3.87 16.47
C THR A 113 -15.42 -3.20 15.35
N ILE A 114 -15.03 -1.97 14.96
CA ILE A 114 -15.76 -1.14 13.99
C ILE A 114 -16.09 -1.93 12.72
N ASN A 115 -15.10 -2.67 12.21
CA ASN A 115 -15.18 -3.41 10.95
C ASN A 115 -15.42 -4.92 11.12
N LYS A 116 -15.79 -5.38 12.32
CA LYS A 116 -16.01 -6.81 12.60
C LYS A 116 -17.02 -7.45 11.67
N GLN A 117 -18.18 -6.82 11.50
CA GLN A 117 -19.28 -7.41 10.73
C GLN A 117 -18.90 -7.65 9.25
N GLN A 118 -18.03 -6.80 8.70
CA GLN A 118 -17.60 -6.91 7.30
C GLN A 118 -16.45 -7.90 7.12
N PHE A 119 -15.47 -7.93 8.02
CA PHE A 119 -14.20 -8.65 7.78
C PHE A 119 -14.01 -9.92 8.60
N TYR A 120 -14.62 -10.01 9.78
CA TYR A 120 -14.49 -11.16 10.68
C TYR A 120 -15.77 -11.37 11.50
N PRO A 121 -16.94 -11.53 10.84
CA PRO A 121 -18.25 -11.56 11.53
C PRO A 121 -18.36 -12.71 12.53
N ASP A 122 -17.76 -13.87 12.22
CA ASP A 122 -17.92 -15.10 12.98
C ASP A 122 -16.75 -15.39 13.94
N VAL A 123 -15.70 -14.56 13.89
CA VAL A 123 -14.48 -14.77 14.70
C VAL A 123 -14.45 -13.76 15.85
N PRO A 124 -14.42 -14.22 17.12
CA PRO A 124 -14.15 -13.33 18.24
C PRO A 124 -12.79 -12.65 18.07
N LYS A 125 -12.71 -11.33 18.23
CA LYS A 125 -11.47 -10.55 17.97
C LYS A 125 -10.24 -11.11 18.72
N GLN A 126 -10.45 -11.58 19.96
CA GLN A 126 -9.41 -12.21 20.78
C GLN A 126 -8.80 -13.49 20.15
N ASN A 127 -9.51 -14.13 19.24
CA ASN A 127 -9.06 -15.35 18.57
C ASN A 127 -8.26 -15.07 17.30
N LEU A 128 -8.20 -13.83 16.78
CA LEU A 128 -7.56 -13.55 15.47
C LEU A 128 -6.07 -13.96 15.41
N PHE A 129 -5.37 -13.98 16.54
CA PHE A 129 -4.02 -14.54 16.62
C PHE A 129 -4.01 -16.07 16.69
N LYS A 130 -4.91 -16.65 17.48
CA LYS A 130 -5.03 -18.10 17.68
C LYS A 130 -5.42 -18.81 16.38
N GLU A 131 -6.26 -18.16 15.59
CA GLU A 131 -6.76 -18.63 14.30
C GLU A 131 -5.88 -18.16 13.13
N GLU A 132 -4.69 -17.62 13.42
CA GLU A 132 -3.64 -17.28 12.45
C GLU A 132 -4.02 -16.22 11.39
N TYR A 133 -5.16 -15.53 11.55
CA TYR A 133 -5.53 -14.36 10.73
C TYR A 133 -4.56 -13.19 10.89
N ILE A 134 -3.96 -13.03 12.07
CA ILE A 134 -2.92 -12.04 12.36
C ILE A 134 -1.68 -12.75 12.89
N ALA A 135 -0.54 -12.49 12.24
CA ALA A 135 0.76 -12.98 12.66
C ALA A 135 1.64 -11.83 13.19
N SER A 136 2.40 -12.07 14.26
CA SER A 136 3.38 -11.09 14.79
C SER A 136 4.61 -10.94 13.89
N ARG A 137 4.85 -11.92 13.01
CA ARG A 137 5.82 -11.89 11.92
C ARG A 137 5.13 -12.39 10.65
N SER A 138 5.12 -11.57 9.61
CA SER A 138 4.40 -11.88 8.37
C SER A 138 5.33 -12.36 7.26
N GLY A 139 4.91 -13.37 6.50
CA GLY A 139 5.57 -13.78 5.26
C GLY A 139 5.67 -12.64 4.24
N HIS A 140 4.67 -11.74 4.22
CA HIS A 140 4.63 -10.53 3.38
C HIS A 140 5.79 -9.58 3.62
N SER A 141 6.40 -9.60 4.80
CA SER A 141 7.59 -8.80 5.08
C SER A 141 8.83 -9.27 4.31
N ARG A 142 8.78 -10.42 3.64
CA ARG A 142 9.81 -10.88 2.69
C ARG A 142 9.55 -10.45 1.25
N GLY A 143 8.33 -9.99 0.91
CA GLY A 143 7.98 -9.50 -0.43
C GLY A 143 7.79 -10.57 -1.50
N SER A 144 7.53 -11.83 -1.12
CA SER A 144 7.38 -12.96 -2.05
C SER A 144 6.16 -13.84 -1.71
N THR A 145 5.09 -13.23 -1.23
CA THR A 145 3.79 -13.85 -0.90
C THR A 145 2.69 -13.09 -1.61
#